data_AF-A0AA40K217-F1
#
_entry.id   AF-A0AA40K217-F1
#
_cell.length_a   1.000
_cell.length_b   1.000
_cell.length_c   1.000
_cell.angle_alpha   90.00
_cell.angle_beta   90.00
_cell.angle_gamma   90.00
#
_symmetry.space_group_name_H-M   'P 1'
#
loop_
_entity.id
_entity.type
_entity.pdbx_description
1 polymer ?
#
loop_
_entity_poly.entity_id
_entity_poly.type
_entity_poly.pdbx_seq_one_letter_code
_entity_poly.pdbx_strand_id
1 'polypeptide(L)'
;MQLIPERHDVDPTCAVAIQHSLQALSLLDLPTEVLLQILGNLEVCDLLAASRTSHLLRRLALAPILHRLRLRRTRAVLPPLLTSPSRPSLADLIRRSIFMTNTTVVSRKLARSLVSIRLQHRLATRPSPEALVARSVLPPECVPYGGGCSAKAVGAGLGAAVPVAPALVARRRAVERERVKDGLRRFVGSSWRGEVQTREEGVRRWEERVGVGRGRSREHTVFAVMGAM
;
A
#
# COMPACT_ATOMS: atom_id res chain seq x y z
N MET A 1 23.10 -72.62 16.60
CA MET A 1 22.94 -71.90 15.32
C MET A 1 21.52 -71.37 15.25
N GLN A 2 21.37 -70.22 14.60
CA GLN A 2 20.19 -69.36 14.56
C GLN A 2 18.93 -70.01 13.95
N LEU A 3 17.80 -69.29 14.13
CA LEU A 3 16.57 -69.20 13.31
C LEU A 3 15.39 -70.08 13.75
N ILE A 4 14.37 -69.47 14.37
CA ILE A 4 13.10 -68.99 13.76
C ILE A 4 12.22 -68.43 14.90
N PRO A 5 11.55 -67.27 14.74
CA PRO A 5 10.65 -66.72 15.76
C PRO A 5 9.26 -67.37 15.65
N GLU A 6 8.85 -68.07 16.70
CA GLU A 6 7.46 -68.55 16.85
C GLU A 6 6.57 -67.37 17.22
N ARG A 7 5.60 -67.14 16.35
CA ARG A 7 4.53 -66.17 16.50
C ARG A 7 3.67 -66.59 17.69
N HIS A 8 3.75 -65.85 18.79
CA HIS A 8 2.61 -65.82 19.70
C HIS A 8 1.52 -64.99 19.04
N ASP A 9 0.58 -65.69 18.42
CA ASP A 9 -0.72 -65.16 18.02
C ASP A 9 -1.31 -64.42 19.21
N VAL A 10 -1.32 -63.09 19.11
CA VAL A 10 -2.13 -62.24 19.96
C VAL A 10 -3.57 -62.52 19.54
N ASP A 11 -4.29 -63.26 20.38
CA ASP A 11 -5.70 -63.58 20.17
C ASP A 11 -6.47 -62.31 19.70
N PRO A 12 -7.06 -62.31 18.49
CA PRO A 12 -7.77 -61.15 17.97
C PRO A 12 -9.01 -60.80 18.80
N THR A 13 -9.47 -61.72 19.65
CA THR A 13 -10.56 -61.51 20.62
C THR A 13 -10.18 -60.55 21.76
N CYS A 14 -8.91 -60.45 22.16
CA CYS A 14 -8.50 -59.49 23.21
C CYS A 14 -8.39 -58.06 22.68
N ALA A 15 -7.93 -57.86 21.44
CA ALA A 15 -7.93 -56.55 20.79
C ALA A 15 -9.36 -56.05 20.51
N VAL A 16 -10.25 -56.97 20.11
CA VAL A 16 -11.68 -56.68 19.88
C VAL A 16 -12.42 -56.39 21.19
N ALA A 17 -12.06 -57.02 22.32
CA ALA A 17 -12.66 -56.71 23.63
C ALA A 17 -12.33 -55.29 24.12
N ILE A 18 -11.12 -54.80 23.86
CA ILE A 18 -10.76 -53.39 24.15
C ILE A 18 -11.54 -52.45 23.20
N GLN A 19 -11.71 -52.83 21.93
CA GLN A 19 -12.50 -52.05 20.96
C GLN A 19 -14.01 -52.03 21.24
N HIS A 20 -14.60 -53.08 21.83
CA HIS A 20 -15.99 -53.08 22.28
C HIS A 20 -16.20 -52.36 23.63
N SER A 21 -15.17 -52.26 24.48
CA SER A 21 -15.23 -51.45 25.71
C SER A 21 -15.10 -49.93 25.47
N LEU A 22 -14.74 -49.53 24.25
CA LEU A 22 -14.91 -48.18 23.73
C LEU A 22 -16.25 -48.03 22.98
N GLN A 23 -17.26 -48.81 23.35
CA GLN A 23 -18.65 -48.42 23.12
C GLN A 23 -18.81 -47.00 23.65
N ALA A 24 -19.17 -46.10 22.74
CA ALA A 24 -19.17 -44.66 22.92
C ALA A 24 -19.70 -44.25 24.30
N LEU A 25 -18.78 -43.92 25.22
CA LEU A 25 -19.10 -43.23 26.47
C LEU A 25 -19.83 -41.95 26.07
N SER A 26 -21.14 -41.96 26.21
CA SER A 26 -21.95 -40.82 25.81
C SER A 26 -21.77 -39.74 26.86
N LEU A 27 -21.92 -38.48 26.48
CA LEU A 27 -21.82 -37.35 27.41
C LEU A 27 -22.76 -37.54 28.63
N LEU A 28 -23.89 -38.24 28.44
CA LEU A 28 -24.91 -38.45 29.45
C LEU A 28 -24.56 -39.55 30.47
N ASP A 29 -23.55 -40.38 30.17
CA ASP A 29 -23.08 -41.43 31.08
C ASP A 29 -22.05 -40.90 32.10
N LEU A 30 -21.65 -39.63 31.97
CA LEU A 30 -20.76 -38.98 32.93
C LEU A 30 -21.48 -38.71 34.26
N PRO A 31 -20.73 -38.74 35.39
CA PRO A 31 -21.25 -38.32 36.67
C PRO A 31 -21.81 -36.89 36.64
N THR A 32 -22.84 -36.65 37.45
CA THR A 32 -23.58 -35.38 37.46
C THR A 32 -22.67 -34.20 37.83
N GLU A 33 -21.67 -34.43 38.66
CA GLU A 33 -20.65 -33.45 39.08
C GLU A 33 -19.83 -32.97 37.89
N VAL A 34 -19.43 -33.90 37.01
CA VAL A 34 -18.63 -33.58 35.81
C VAL A 34 -19.48 -32.81 34.82
N LEU A 35 -20.74 -33.23 34.63
CA LEU A 35 -21.71 -32.50 33.81
C LEU A 35 -21.96 -31.08 34.33
N LEU A 36 -22.11 -30.90 35.64
CA LEU A 36 -22.26 -29.58 36.26
C LEU A 36 -21.00 -28.71 36.08
N GLN A 37 -19.81 -29.30 36.13
CA GLN A 37 -18.56 -28.59 35.88
C GLN A 37 -18.48 -28.06 34.45
N ILE A 38 -18.81 -28.92 33.46
CA ILE A 38 -18.86 -28.59 32.03
C ILE A 38 -19.91 -27.51 31.76
N LEU A 39 -21.15 -27.73 32.20
CA LEU A 39 -22.25 -26.78 32.02
C LEU A 39 -21.99 -25.44 32.73
N GLY A 40 -21.21 -25.44 33.82
CA GLY A 40 -20.78 -24.24 34.52
C GLY A 40 -19.80 -23.36 33.73
N ASN A 41 -19.11 -23.90 32.71
CA ASN A 41 -18.18 -23.16 31.86
C ASN A 41 -18.81 -22.63 30.57
N LEU A 42 -20.01 -23.09 30.22
CA LEU A 42 -20.71 -22.66 29.00
C LEU A 42 -21.31 -21.25 29.16
N GLU A 43 -21.40 -20.53 28.02
CA GLU A 43 -22.11 -19.26 27.96
C GLU A 43 -23.63 -19.46 28.09
N VAL A 44 -24.38 -18.37 28.32
CA VAL A 44 -25.83 -18.45 28.52
C VAL A 44 -26.54 -19.03 27.29
N CYS A 45 -26.10 -18.66 26.08
CA CYS A 45 -26.65 -19.15 24.82
C CYS A 45 -26.39 -20.66 24.65
N ASP A 46 -25.17 -21.11 24.92
CA ASP A 46 -24.78 -22.51 24.76
C ASP A 46 -25.44 -23.41 25.80
N LEU A 47 -25.60 -22.91 27.04
CA LEU A 47 -26.34 -23.61 28.08
C LEU A 47 -27.81 -23.80 27.70
N LEU A 48 -28.42 -22.78 27.08
CA LEU A 48 -29.79 -22.89 26.56
C LEU A 48 -29.86 -23.90 25.41
N ALA A 49 -28.90 -23.91 24.49
CA ALA A 49 -28.82 -24.91 23.43
C ALA A 49 -28.70 -26.33 24.01
N ALA A 50 -27.80 -26.55 24.96
CA ALA A 50 -27.62 -27.84 25.65
C ALA A 50 -28.87 -28.29 26.42
N SER A 51 -29.64 -27.36 26.99
CA SER A 51 -30.91 -27.68 27.67
C SER A 51 -32.00 -28.21 26.72
N ARG A 52 -31.86 -28.00 25.41
CA ARG A 52 -32.83 -28.45 24.40
C ARG A 52 -32.49 -29.82 23.82
N THR A 53 -31.27 -30.31 24.00
CA THR A 53 -30.81 -31.58 23.44
C THR A 53 -31.14 -32.78 24.32
N SER A 54 -31.30 -32.61 25.64
CA SER A 54 -31.70 -33.70 26.53
C SER A 54 -32.43 -33.23 27.80
N HIS A 55 -33.28 -34.10 28.35
CA HIS A 55 -34.00 -33.83 29.60
C HIS A 55 -33.08 -33.73 30.82
N LEU A 56 -31.99 -34.53 30.84
CA LEU A 56 -31.02 -34.50 31.92
C LEU A 56 -30.26 -33.17 31.95
N LEU A 57 -29.75 -32.71 30.80
CA LEU A 57 -29.07 -31.42 30.70
C LEU A 57 -30.04 -30.26 30.97
N ARG A 58 -31.31 -30.37 30.58
CA ARG A 58 -32.35 -29.40 30.95
C ARG A 58 -32.50 -29.28 32.47
N ARG A 59 -32.59 -30.41 33.18
CA ARG A 59 -32.72 -30.43 34.64
C ARG A 59 -31.49 -29.84 35.33
N LEU A 60 -30.29 -30.16 34.84
CA LEU A 60 -29.03 -29.64 35.40
C LEU A 60 -28.81 -28.15 35.09
N ALA A 61 -29.17 -27.70 33.88
CA ALA A 61 -29.10 -26.29 33.49
C ALA A 61 -30.01 -25.39 34.35
N LEU A 62 -31.18 -25.91 34.77
CA LEU A 62 -32.11 -25.23 35.66
C LEU A 62 -31.77 -25.40 37.16
N ALA A 63 -30.75 -26.19 37.50
CA ALA A 63 -30.42 -26.45 38.89
C ALA A 63 -29.80 -25.21 39.57
N PRO A 64 -30.22 -24.85 40.80
CA PRO A 64 -29.70 -23.69 41.52
C PRO A 64 -28.21 -23.84 41.87
N ILE A 65 -27.72 -25.07 41.97
CA ILE A 65 -26.32 -25.40 42.25
C ILE A 65 -25.41 -24.89 41.12
N LEU A 66 -25.80 -25.10 39.86
CA LEU A 66 -25.07 -24.62 38.69
C LEU A 66 -24.97 -23.09 38.72
N HIS A 67 -26.08 -22.41 39.01
CA HIS A 67 -26.10 -20.95 39.10
C HIS A 67 -25.16 -20.43 40.21
N ARG A 68 -25.17 -21.06 41.39
CA ARG A 68 -24.26 -20.71 42.50
C ARG A 68 -22.79 -20.92 42.14
N LEU A 69 -22.45 -22.02 41.46
CA LEU A 69 -21.08 -22.31 41.02
C LEU A 69 -20.59 -21.27 40.00
N ARG A 70 -21.43 -20.90 39.03
CA ARG A 70 -21.12 -19.86 38.04
C ARG A 70 -20.90 -18.51 38.71
N LEU A 71 -21.76 -18.14 39.66
CA LEU A 71 -21.63 -16.88 40.39
C LEU A 71 -20.38 -16.83 41.28
N ARG A 72 -19.98 -17.96 41.89
CA ARG A 72 -18.71 -18.06 42.62
C ARG A 72 -17.50 -17.90 41.68
N ARG A 73 -17.52 -18.57 40.52
CA ARG A 73 -16.44 -18.44 39.52
C ARG A 73 -16.34 -17.02 38.99
N THR A 74 -17.44 -16.38 38.60
CA THR A 74 -17.42 -15.00 38.12
C THR A 74 -16.92 -14.04 39.19
N ARG A 75 -17.34 -14.22 40.46
CA ARG A 75 -16.79 -13.42 41.58
C ARG A 75 -15.29 -13.61 41.79
N ALA A 76 -14.75 -14.79 41.51
CA ALA A 76 -13.31 -15.04 41.61
C ALA A 76 -12.53 -14.48 40.42
N VAL A 77 -13.07 -14.58 39.20
CA VAL A 77 -12.36 -14.24 37.95
C VAL A 77 -12.52 -12.78 37.54
N LEU A 78 -13.67 -12.17 37.80
CA LEU A 78 -13.99 -10.81 37.32
C LEU A 78 -13.10 -9.72 37.96
N PRO A 79 -12.87 -9.67 39.29
CA PRO A 79 -12.10 -8.60 39.90
C PRO A 79 -10.68 -8.42 39.32
N PRO A 80 -9.83 -9.45 39.18
CA PRO A 80 -8.49 -9.27 38.62
C PRO A 80 -8.52 -8.85 37.15
N LEU A 81 -9.53 -9.25 36.38
CA LEU A 81 -9.68 -8.82 34.98
C LEU A 81 -10.09 -7.35 34.86
N LEU A 82 -10.88 -6.83 35.81
CA LEU A 82 -11.29 -5.43 35.83
C LEU A 82 -10.19 -4.49 36.33
N THR A 83 -9.33 -4.96 37.24
CA THR A 83 -8.20 -4.22 37.81
C THR A 83 -6.88 -4.43 37.07
N SER A 84 -6.83 -5.35 36.10
CA SER A 84 -5.62 -5.65 35.31
C SER A 84 -5.08 -4.40 34.60
N PRO A 85 -3.76 -4.16 34.62
CA PRO A 85 -3.12 -3.06 33.89
C PRO A 85 -3.19 -3.21 32.36
N SER A 86 -3.53 -4.40 31.86
CA SER A 86 -3.79 -4.62 30.42
C SER A 86 -5.10 -4.01 29.94
N ARG A 87 -6.00 -3.63 30.86
CA ARG A 87 -7.28 -3.01 30.52
C ARG A 87 -7.06 -1.55 30.12
N PRO A 88 -7.41 -1.14 28.88
CA PRO A 88 -7.23 0.23 28.44
C PRO A 88 -8.12 1.18 29.26
N SER A 89 -7.60 2.38 29.56
CA SER A 89 -8.37 3.40 30.27
C SER A 89 -9.50 3.94 29.39
N LEU A 90 -10.52 4.57 30.00
CA LEU A 90 -11.58 5.24 29.25
C LEU A 90 -11.01 6.33 28.32
N ALA A 91 -9.99 7.06 28.77
CA ALA A 91 -9.31 8.07 27.97
C ALA A 91 -8.63 7.45 26.74
N ASP A 92 -8.03 6.26 26.87
CA ASP A 92 -7.43 5.53 25.74
C ASP A 92 -8.49 5.05 24.75
N LEU A 93 -9.64 4.58 25.25
CA LEU A 93 -10.76 4.18 24.40
C LEU A 93 -11.34 5.36 23.62
N ILE A 94 -11.44 6.54 24.24
CA ILE A 94 -11.84 7.79 23.58
C ILE A 94 -10.80 8.20 22.54
N ARG A 95 -9.51 8.16 22.88
CA ARG A 95 -8.41 8.51 21.96
C ARG A 95 -8.39 7.58 20.74
N ARG A 96 -8.64 6.29 20.93
CA ARG A 96 -8.75 5.29 19.84
C ARG A 96 -10.09 5.37 19.08
N SER A 97 -10.98 6.28 19.48
CA SER A 97 -12.33 6.43 18.92
C SER A 97 -13.21 5.17 18.99
N ILE A 98 -12.93 4.29 19.97
CA ILE A 98 -13.71 3.09 20.28
C ILE A 98 -14.91 3.48 21.14
N PHE A 99 -14.66 4.28 22.18
CA PHE A 99 -15.73 4.88 22.99
C PHE A 99 -16.03 6.27 22.46
N MET A 100 -17.29 6.54 22.16
CA MET A 100 -17.75 7.83 21.66
C MET A 100 -18.78 8.41 22.62
N THR A 101 -18.53 9.63 23.09
CA THR A 101 -19.54 10.41 23.82
C THR A 101 -20.59 10.95 22.84
N ASN A 102 -21.78 11.28 23.32
CA ASN A 102 -22.83 11.88 22.51
C ASN A 102 -22.33 13.13 21.76
N THR A 103 -21.54 13.98 22.44
CA THR A 103 -20.89 15.16 21.84
C THR A 103 -19.95 14.82 20.68
N THR A 104 -19.15 13.75 20.78
CA THR A 104 -18.28 13.30 19.68
C THR A 104 -19.07 12.74 18.49
N VAL A 105 -20.20 12.08 18.76
CA VAL A 105 -21.10 11.59 17.70
C VAL A 105 -21.74 12.77 16.95
N VAL A 106 -22.29 13.74 17.69
CA VAL A 106 -22.94 14.92 17.10
C VAL A 106 -21.93 15.78 16.34
N SER A 107 -20.76 16.07 16.92
CA SER A 107 -19.70 16.84 16.25
C SER A 107 -19.22 16.18 14.96
N ARG A 108 -19.09 14.84 14.91
CA ARG A 108 -18.77 14.12 13.67
C ARG A 108 -19.85 14.27 12.60
N LYS A 109 -21.13 14.21 12.97
CA LYS A 109 -22.24 14.44 12.03
C LYS A 109 -22.18 15.85 11.45
N LEU A 110 -21.98 16.85 12.31
CA LEU A 110 -21.83 18.25 11.88
C LEU A 110 -20.59 18.44 10.98
N ALA A 111 -19.44 17.88 11.37
CA ALA A 111 -18.22 17.95 10.57
C ALA A 111 -18.40 17.37 9.17
N ARG A 112 -19.08 16.21 9.05
CA ARG A 112 -19.41 15.60 7.76
C ARG A 112 -20.31 16.51 6.92
N SER A 113 -21.33 17.11 7.52
CA SER A 113 -22.24 18.05 6.84
C SER A 113 -21.50 19.29 6.33
N LEU A 114 -20.61 19.87 7.15
CA LEU A 114 -19.81 21.02 6.74
C LEU A 114 -18.83 20.65 5.62
N VAL A 115 -18.21 19.47 5.68
CA VAL A 115 -17.34 18.98 4.62
C VAL A 115 -18.13 18.74 3.33
N SER A 116 -19.34 18.17 3.39
CA SER A 116 -20.15 17.97 2.19
C SER A 116 -20.55 19.30 1.55
N ILE A 117 -20.94 20.31 2.34
CA ILE A 117 -21.26 21.65 1.83
C ILE A 117 -20.02 22.28 1.16
N ARG A 118 -18.86 22.20 1.81
CA ARG A 118 -17.59 22.70 1.26
C ARG A 118 -17.22 22.01 -0.06
N LEU A 119 -17.39 20.69 -0.12
CA LEU A 119 -17.10 19.92 -1.33
C LEU A 119 -18.09 20.28 -2.44
N GLN A 120 -19.38 20.39 -2.14
CA GLN A 120 -20.39 20.78 -3.13
C GLN A 120 -20.04 22.12 -3.78
N HIS A 121 -19.66 23.12 -2.98
CA HIS A 121 -19.22 24.41 -3.52
C HIS A 121 -17.92 24.30 -4.34
N ARG A 122 -16.90 23.55 -3.85
CA ARG A 122 -15.62 23.40 -4.56
C ARG A 122 -15.75 22.62 -5.86
N LEU A 123 -16.66 21.65 -5.91
CA LEU A 123 -16.95 20.89 -7.12
C LEU A 123 -17.71 21.73 -8.14
N ALA A 124 -18.62 22.60 -7.71
CA ALA A 124 -19.29 23.55 -8.59
C ALA A 124 -18.29 24.55 -9.22
N THR A 125 -17.29 25.01 -8.47
CA THR A 125 -16.24 25.91 -8.97
C THR A 125 -15.03 25.16 -9.56
N ARG A 126 -15.18 23.87 -9.91
CA ARG A 126 -14.06 23.06 -10.40
C ARG A 126 -13.60 23.59 -11.76
N PRO A 127 -12.31 23.95 -11.93
CA PRO A 127 -11.79 24.39 -13.22
C PRO A 127 -11.84 23.23 -14.24
N SER A 128 -12.11 23.56 -15.50
CA SER A 128 -12.08 22.60 -16.60
C SER A 128 -10.65 22.05 -16.77
N PRO A 129 -10.49 20.82 -17.31
CA PRO A 129 -9.17 20.24 -17.57
C PRO A 129 -8.33 21.12 -18.50
N GLU A 130 -8.96 21.84 -19.43
CA GLU A 130 -8.30 22.77 -20.34
C GLU A 130 -7.74 23.99 -19.61
N ALA A 131 -8.50 24.56 -18.65
CA ALA A 131 -8.03 25.65 -17.83
C ALA A 131 -6.81 25.23 -16.98
N LEU A 132 -6.70 23.94 -16.62
CA LEU A 132 -5.53 23.40 -15.93
C LEU A 132 -4.33 23.23 -16.87
N VAL A 133 -4.54 22.87 -18.14
CA VAL A 133 -3.49 22.84 -19.17
C VAL A 133 -2.99 24.25 -19.46
N ALA A 134 -3.90 25.23 -19.61
CA ALA A 134 -3.55 26.64 -19.84
C ALA A 134 -2.71 27.22 -18.69
N ARG A 135 -2.95 26.77 -17.46
CA ARG A 135 -2.16 27.13 -16.27
C ARG A 135 -0.91 26.26 -16.07
N SER A 136 -0.59 25.37 -17.02
CA SER A 136 0.54 24.43 -16.95
C SER A 136 0.53 23.46 -15.75
N VAL A 137 -0.63 23.27 -15.11
CA VAL A 137 -0.81 22.34 -13.98
C VAL A 137 -0.96 20.90 -14.47
N LEU A 138 -1.66 20.70 -15.60
CA LEU A 138 -1.86 19.40 -16.23
C LEU A 138 -1.15 19.35 -17.60
N PRO A 139 -0.39 18.29 -17.90
CA PRO A 139 0.10 18.02 -19.24
C PRO A 139 -1.03 17.90 -20.27
N PRO A 140 -0.91 18.51 -21.47
CA PRO A 140 -1.93 18.37 -22.51
C PRO A 140 -2.08 16.91 -22.97
N GLU A 141 -1.03 16.09 -22.85
CA GLU A 141 -1.03 14.68 -23.22
C GLU A 141 -1.96 13.80 -22.33
N CYS A 142 -2.38 14.30 -21.17
CA CYS A 142 -3.22 13.58 -20.20
C CYS A 142 -4.72 13.79 -20.38
N VAL A 143 -5.14 14.76 -21.20
CA VAL A 143 -6.56 15.12 -21.31
C VAL A 143 -7.22 14.21 -22.36
N PRO A 144 -8.20 13.37 -21.99
CA PRO A 144 -8.94 12.58 -22.97
C PRO A 144 -9.71 13.52 -23.92
N TYR A 145 -9.71 13.16 -25.20
CA TYR A 145 -10.29 13.93 -26.29
C TYR A 145 -11.79 14.21 -26.04
N GLY A 146 -12.09 15.37 -25.44
CA GLY A 146 -13.44 15.71 -24.96
C GLY A 146 -13.56 17.07 -24.28
N GLY A 147 -12.51 17.90 -24.34
CA GLY A 147 -12.57 19.34 -24.05
C GLY A 147 -11.89 20.06 -25.21
N GLY A 148 -12.62 20.94 -25.89
CA GLY A 148 -12.26 21.69 -27.11
C GLY A 148 -11.03 22.63 -27.10
N CYS A 149 -9.87 22.18 -26.64
CA CYS A 149 -8.60 22.89 -26.80
C CYS A 149 -7.52 21.99 -27.41
N SER A 150 -7.65 21.64 -28.70
CA SER A 150 -6.54 21.49 -29.68
C SER A 150 -6.97 20.73 -30.94
N ALA A 151 -8.02 21.19 -31.62
CA ALA A 151 -8.28 20.81 -33.02
C ALA A 151 -7.35 21.54 -34.02
N LYS A 152 -6.22 22.11 -33.59
CA LYS A 152 -5.36 22.93 -34.47
C LYS A 152 -3.87 22.90 -34.10
N ALA A 153 -3.23 21.76 -34.37
CA ALA A 153 -1.80 21.58 -34.59
C ALA A 153 -1.60 20.07 -34.83
N VAL A 154 -1.12 19.53 -35.93
CA VAL A 154 -0.50 19.97 -37.19
C VAL A 154 -0.79 18.83 -38.18
N GLY A 155 -0.95 19.13 -39.46
CA GLY A 155 -1.20 18.10 -40.48
C GLY A 155 -0.21 16.94 -40.42
N ALA A 156 -0.72 15.74 -40.16
CA ALA A 156 -0.18 14.45 -40.58
C ALA A 156 -1.25 13.39 -40.26
N GLY A 157 -1.62 12.60 -41.25
CA GLY A 157 -2.73 11.64 -41.19
C GLY A 157 -2.59 10.55 -40.12
N LEU A 158 -3.72 9.89 -39.84
CA LEU A 158 -3.86 8.65 -39.06
C LEU A 158 -3.14 8.64 -37.70
N GLY A 159 -3.79 9.17 -36.66
CA GLY A 159 -3.37 8.93 -35.29
C GLY A 159 -3.92 9.95 -34.31
N ALA A 160 -5.16 9.75 -33.85
CA ALA A 160 -5.65 10.47 -32.68
C ALA A 160 -4.63 10.29 -31.54
N ALA A 161 -4.09 11.38 -31.00
CA ALA A 161 -3.15 11.33 -29.88
C ALA A 161 -3.83 10.63 -28.70
N VAL A 162 -3.51 9.37 -28.49
CA VAL A 162 -4.08 8.56 -27.40
C VAL A 162 -3.71 9.24 -26.09
N PRO A 163 -4.69 9.57 -25.22
CA PRO A 163 -4.39 10.17 -23.94
C PRO A 163 -3.44 9.27 -23.16
N VAL A 164 -2.32 9.83 -22.71
CA VAL A 164 -1.32 9.10 -21.95
C VAL A 164 -1.79 9.02 -20.52
N ALA A 165 -1.81 7.81 -19.96
CA ALA A 165 -2.09 7.62 -18.55
C ALA A 165 -1.11 8.46 -17.70
N PRO A 166 -1.57 9.17 -16.65
CA PRO A 166 -0.72 10.06 -15.84
C PRO A 166 0.58 9.41 -15.35
N ALA A 167 0.55 8.11 -15.05
CA ALA A 167 1.71 7.34 -14.62
C ALA A 167 2.84 7.26 -15.66
N LEU A 168 2.54 7.40 -16.95
CA LEU A 168 3.50 7.23 -18.05
C LEU A 168 4.05 8.56 -18.58
N VAL A 169 3.47 9.69 -18.18
CA VAL A 169 3.79 11.02 -18.72
C VAL A 169 5.24 11.41 -18.44
N ALA A 170 5.71 11.15 -17.21
CA ALA A 170 7.09 11.45 -16.84
C ALA A 170 8.09 10.68 -17.71
N ARG A 171 7.81 9.39 -17.97
CA ARG A 171 8.64 8.52 -18.82
C ARG A 171 8.60 8.97 -20.27
N ARG A 172 7.42 9.28 -20.81
CA ARG A 172 7.25 9.78 -22.17
C ARG A 172 8.02 11.10 -22.37
N ARG A 173 7.84 12.07 -21.48
CA ARG A 173 8.55 13.35 -21.52
C ARG A 173 10.06 13.22 -21.33
N ALA A 174 10.52 12.22 -20.58
CA ALA A 174 11.95 11.94 -20.47
C ALA A 174 12.52 11.42 -21.80
N VAL A 175 11.82 10.51 -22.46
CA VAL A 175 12.18 10.01 -23.80
C VAL A 175 12.15 11.13 -24.84
N GLU A 176 11.12 11.97 -24.84
CA GLU A 176 11.01 13.11 -25.75
C GLU A 176 12.14 14.13 -25.53
N ARG A 177 12.52 14.41 -24.27
CA ARG A 177 13.66 15.27 -23.95
C ARG A 177 14.98 14.71 -24.46
N GLU A 178 15.24 13.42 -24.28
CA GLU A 178 16.45 12.78 -24.81
C GLU A 178 16.47 12.78 -26.35
N ARG A 179 15.33 12.55 -27.01
CA ARG A 179 15.22 12.66 -28.48
C ARG A 179 15.55 14.07 -28.98
N VAL A 180 15.04 15.11 -28.32
CA VAL A 180 15.34 16.51 -28.67
C VAL A 180 16.82 16.81 -28.46
N LYS A 181 17.39 16.36 -27.36
CA LYS A 181 18.81 16.52 -27.04
C LYS A 181 19.72 15.81 -28.06
N ASP A 182 19.38 14.60 -28.46
CA ASP A 182 20.11 13.86 -29.48
C ASP A 182 19.98 14.51 -30.87
N GLY A 183 18.80 15.04 -31.20
CA GLY A 183 18.57 15.84 -32.41
C GLY A 183 19.43 17.11 -32.44
N LEU A 184 19.46 17.86 -31.34
CA LEU A 184 20.30 19.06 -31.20
C LEU A 184 21.79 18.74 -31.31
N ARG A 185 22.26 17.66 -30.69
CA ARG A 185 23.66 17.23 -30.80
C ARG A 185 24.07 16.93 -32.24
N ARG A 186 23.20 16.25 -33.00
CA ARG A 186 23.43 15.96 -34.41
C ARG A 186 23.45 17.25 -35.24
N PHE A 187 22.45 18.11 -35.07
CA PHE A 187 22.37 19.39 -35.80
C PHE A 187 23.60 20.28 -35.58
N VAL A 188 24.03 20.41 -34.32
CA VAL A 188 25.25 21.18 -33.97
C VAL A 188 26.49 20.53 -34.57
N GLY A 189 26.55 19.20 -34.59
CA GLY A 189 27.66 18.43 -35.16
C GLY A 189 27.80 18.52 -36.67
N SER A 190 26.70 18.43 -37.41
CA SER A 190 26.71 18.32 -38.86
C SER A 190 26.53 19.67 -39.55
N SER A 191 25.47 20.40 -39.20
CA SER A 191 25.10 21.62 -39.92
C SER A 191 25.84 22.82 -39.36
N TRP A 192 25.79 23.02 -38.04
CA TRP A 192 26.34 24.22 -37.44
C TRP A 192 27.87 24.24 -37.43
N ARG A 193 28.53 23.15 -37.04
CA ARG A 193 30.00 23.07 -37.09
C ARG A 193 30.55 23.16 -38.52
N GLY A 194 29.90 22.54 -39.50
CA GLY A 194 30.31 22.66 -40.90
C GLY A 194 30.13 24.07 -41.46
N GLU A 195 29.04 24.75 -41.08
CA GLU A 195 28.77 26.13 -41.49
C GLU A 195 29.67 27.15 -40.78
N VAL A 196 29.99 26.94 -39.50
CA VAL A 196 30.99 27.73 -38.78
C VAL A 196 32.38 27.51 -39.37
N GLN A 197 32.77 26.26 -39.65
CA GLN A 197 34.07 25.95 -40.21
C GLN A 197 34.25 26.52 -41.62
N THR A 198 33.23 26.43 -42.49
CA THR A 198 33.27 27.05 -43.82
C THR A 198 33.30 28.58 -43.75
N ARG A 199 32.65 29.18 -42.76
CA ARG A 199 32.70 30.62 -42.52
C ARG A 199 34.06 31.06 -41.95
N GLU A 200 34.64 30.31 -41.02
CA GLU A 200 36.00 30.51 -40.50
C GLU A 200 37.06 30.34 -41.60
N GLU A 201 36.94 29.32 -42.44
CA GLU A 201 37.82 29.12 -43.61
C GLU A 201 37.65 30.21 -44.67
N GLY A 202 36.44 30.77 -44.80
CA GLY A 202 36.16 31.92 -45.67
C GLY A 202 36.80 33.20 -45.14
N VAL A 203 36.74 33.43 -43.82
CA VAL A 203 37.44 34.52 -43.14
C VAL A 203 38.95 34.35 -43.27
N ARG A 204 39.50 33.15 -43.02
CA ARG A 204 40.93 32.86 -43.18
C ARG A 204 41.42 33.08 -44.61
N ARG A 205 40.67 32.62 -45.61
CA ARG A 205 40.97 32.87 -47.05
C ARG A 205 40.83 34.35 -47.44
N TRP A 206 40.01 35.11 -46.74
CA TRP A 206 39.92 36.56 -46.92
C TRP A 206 41.12 37.27 -46.27
N GLU A 207 41.49 36.89 -45.05
CA GLU A 207 42.70 37.37 -44.35
C GLU A 207 43.99 37.09 -45.14
N GLU A 208 44.11 35.90 -45.72
CA GLU A 208 45.23 35.50 -46.59
C GLU A 208 45.30 36.34 -47.88
N ARG A 209 44.15 36.80 -48.42
CA ARG A 209 44.09 37.65 -49.62
C ARG A 209 44.33 39.13 -49.33
N VAL A 210 43.89 39.61 -48.17
CA VAL A 210 44.09 41.00 -47.72
C VAL A 210 45.49 41.17 -47.10
N GLY A 211 46.22 40.08 -46.85
CA GLY A 211 47.62 40.12 -46.38
C GLY A 211 47.76 40.51 -44.90
N VAL A 212 46.68 40.39 -44.13
CA VAL A 212 46.68 40.66 -42.68
C VAL A 212 47.28 39.43 -41.98
N GLY A 213 48.61 39.40 -41.88
CA GLY A 213 49.35 38.29 -41.26
C GLY A 213 50.82 38.16 -41.69
N ARG A 214 51.27 38.86 -42.74
CA ARG A 214 52.69 38.94 -43.12
C ARG A 214 53.40 40.18 -42.53
N GLY A 215 53.09 40.52 -41.29
CA GLY A 215 53.79 41.57 -40.55
C GLY A 215 54.60 40.98 -39.38
N ARG A 216 55.93 40.96 -39.54
CA ARG A 216 56.98 40.71 -38.52
C ARG A 216 57.30 39.26 -38.15
N SER A 217 58.19 38.67 -38.94
CA SER A 217 59.27 37.84 -38.40
C SER A 217 60.59 38.50 -38.82
N ARG A 218 61.58 38.55 -37.91
CA ARG A 218 62.70 39.53 -37.76
C ARG A 218 62.21 40.71 -36.91
N GLU A 219 62.57 40.86 -35.64
CA GLU A 219 63.90 40.77 -35.01
C GLU A 219 63.75 40.30 -33.56
N HIS A 220 64.47 39.26 -33.12
CA HIS A 220 64.87 39.07 -31.72
C HIS A 220 66.06 38.10 -31.64
N THR A 221 67.26 38.66 -31.84
CA THR A 221 68.48 38.25 -31.13
C THR A 221 69.27 39.52 -30.90
N VAL A 222 69.12 40.13 -29.72
CA VAL A 222 70.18 40.70 -28.85
C VAL A 222 69.48 41.21 -27.58
N PHE A 223 69.44 40.41 -26.51
CA PHE A 223 69.77 40.82 -25.13
C PHE A 223 69.60 39.59 -24.21
N ALA A 224 70.60 38.73 -24.22
CA ALA A 224 70.83 37.71 -23.19
C ALA A 224 72.33 37.63 -22.93
N VAL A 225 72.88 38.67 -22.30
CA VAL A 225 74.13 38.63 -21.51
C VAL A 225 73.96 39.60 -20.35
N MET A 226 73.42 39.12 -19.22
CA MET A 226 73.76 39.60 -17.88
C MET A 226 73.24 38.56 -16.89
N GLY A 227 74.14 37.75 -16.33
CA GLY A 227 73.78 36.71 -15.36
C GLY A 227 74.75 35.54 -15.27
N ALA A 228 76.05 35.83 -15.19
CA ALA A 228 77.04 34.92 -14.63
C ALA A 228 77.96 35.74 -13.73
N MET A 229 77.47 35.98 -12.50
CA MET A 229 78.24 36.06 -11.26
C MET A 229 77.25 35.87 -10.11
#